data_AF-W8YLK2-F1
#
_entry.id   AF-W8YLK2-F1
#
_cell.length_a   1.000
_cell.length_b   1.000
_cell.length_c   1.000
_cell.angle_alpha   90.00
_cell.angle_beta   90.00
_cell.angle_gamma   90.00
#
_symmetry.space_group_name_H-M   'P 1'
#
loop_
_entity.id
_entity.type
_entity.pdbx_description
1 polymer ?
#
loop_
_entity_poly.entity_id
_entity_poly.type
_entity_poly.pdbx_seq_one_letter_code
_entity_poly.pdbx_strand_id
1 'polypeptide(L)'
;MIIPNFPSDLLEEHRRWHHANHVMDNDNPPIGWGDKFLSFHRQYIRKVLDWYRGQGLDMSLVAPWSEVPQGIRMSSCYDGNGEMRVRYQPQSFATSDDLGRFIEHIHACIHDAGSEVLGEPILRDLDIAPRSTYFYQIHGLIDNWYSNWQRSQGAGGLPGGLSPQPGFMPGMQGMGTMPGMPGMQGMGTMPGMPGMPGMPGMPGMPGMPGMPGMPGLSGFGGGVPGPGAPGPIPGLLSSVVPAGNVRKKASRRGGARKAGAGSARKAAAGSARKAAAGSARKAAAPAARKAAKALKTARAAKSRQV
;
A
#
# COMPACT_ATOMS: atom_id res chain seq x y z
N MET A 1 13.13 -4.50 17.30
CA MET A 1 13.78 -4.09 18.56
C MET A 1 13.08 -2.84 19.07
N ILE A 2 12.76 -2.77 20.36
CA ILE A 2 12.06 -1.61 20.95
C ILE A 2 13.06 -0.49 21.30
N ILE A 3 12.76 0.73 20.87
CA ILE A 3 13.53 1.94 21.18
C ILE A 3 13.27 2.36 22.64
N PRO A 4 14.32 2.49 23.48
CA PRO A 4 14.17 2.95 24.86
C PRO A 4 13.84 4.44 24.92
N ASN A 5 13.12 4.87 25.98
CA ASN A 5 12.83 6.27 26.29
C ASN A 5 12.18 7.07 25.12
N PHE A 6 11.38 6.40 24.29
CA PHE A 6 10.73 7.00 23.12
C PHE A 6 9.86 8.22 23.52
N PRO A 7 9.95 9.38 22.83
CA PRO A 7 9.23 10.59 23.24
C PRO A 7 7.72 10.44 23.08
N SER A 8 6.98 10.76 24.14
CA SER A 8 5.52 10.59 24.17
C SER A 8 4.78 11.58 23.27
N ASP A 9 5.36 12.76 23.02
CA ASP A 9 4.86 13.77 22.09
C ASP A 9 4.99 13.31 20.63
N LEU A 10 6.12 12.73 20.25
CA LEU A 10 6.30 12.12 18.91
C LEU A 10 5.40 10.90 18.73
N LEU A 11 5.18 10.08 19.77
CA LEU A 11 4.27 8.94 19.69
C LEU A 11 2.82 9.39 19.50
N GLU A 12 2.41 10.41 20.26
CA GLU A 12 1.08 11.00 20.19
C GLU A 12 0.83 11.75 18.87
N GLU A 13 1.85 12.37 18.27
CA GLU A 13 1.75 12.98 16.93
C GLU A 13 1.39 11.92 15.88
N HIS A 14 2.07 10.77 15.88
CA HIS A 14 1.79 9.65 14.98
C HIS A 14 0.36 9.13 15.16
N ARG A 15 -0.03 8.82 16.40
CA ARG A 15 -1.39 8.40 16.76
C ARG A 15 -2.41 9.39 16.22
N ARG A 16 -2.28 10.69 16.54
CA ARG A 16 -3.24 11.72 16.11
C ARG A 16 -3.36 11.80 14.60
N TRP A 17 -2.26 11.67 13.86
CA TRP A 17 -2.31 11.69 12.40
C TRP A 17 -3.10 10.49 11.85
N HIS A 18 -2.82 9.28 12.33
CA HIS A 18 -3.54 8.07 11.89
C HIS A 18 -5.02 8.09 12.29
N HIS A 19 -5.36 8.51 13.51
CA HIS A 19 -6.76 8.62 13.95
C HIS A 19 -7.52 9.70 13.18
N ALA A 20 -6.87 10.80 12.79
CA ALA A 20 -7.49 11.88 12.00
C ALA A 20 -7.56 11.57 10.48
N ASN A 21 -6.77 10.63 9.97
CA ASN A 21 -6.72 10.24 8.55
C ASN A 21 -7.04 8.76 8.33
N HIS A 22 -7.75 8.13 9.27
CA HIS A 22 -8.09 6.71 9.22
C HIS A 22 -8.93 6.40 7.98
N VAL A 23 -8.49 5.39 7.21
CA VAL A 23 -9.19 4.89 6.03
C VAL A 23 -9.85 3.57 6.42
N MET A 24 -11.15 3.46 6.14
CA MET A 24 -11.94 2.25 6.43
C MET A 24 -11.76 1.14 5.36
N ASP A 25 -11.17 1.49 4.23
CA ASP A 25 -10.98 0.67 3.03
C ASP A 25 -9.55 0.89 2.50
N ASN A 26 -8.62 0.04 2.94
CA ASN A 26 -7.21 0.11 2.54
C ASN A 26 -6.98 -0.32 1.07
N ASP A 27 -7.96 -1.00 0.45
CA ASP A 27 -7.89 -1.40 -0.96
C ASP A 27 -8.24 -0.25 -1.92
N ASN A 28 -8.85 0.83 -1.41
CA ASN A 28 -9.23 2.00 -2.20
C ASN A 28 -9.11 3.33 -1.42
N PRO A 29 -7.89 3.74 -1.01
CA PRO A 29 -7.68 4.99 -0.30
C PRO A 29 -8.11 6.22 -1.13
N PRO A 30 -8.72 7.24 -0.48
CA PRO A 30 -9.32 8.38 -1.17
C PRO A 30 -8.27 9.25 -1.89
N ILE A 31 -8.70 9.97 -2.93
CA ILE A 31 -7.82 10.89 -3.69
C ILE A 31 -7.21 11.94 -2.76
N GLY A 32 -5.90 12.15 -2.88
CA GLY A 32 -5.09 13.01 -2.02
C GLY A 32 -4.61 12.35 -0.73
N TRP A 33 -4.93 11.07 -0.49
CA TRP A 33 -4.43 10.32 0.67
C TRP A 33 -2.96 9.92 0.51
N GLY A 34 -2.54 9.48 -0.68
CA GLY A 34 -1.20 8.97 -0.92
C GLY A 34 -0.13 10.03 -0.73
N ASP A 35 -0.41 11.26 -1.19
CA ASP A 35 0.48 12.40 -0.99
C ASP A 35 0.59 12.79 0.49
N LYS A 36 -0.52 12.75 1.25
CA LYS A 36 -0.52 12.98 2.71
C LYS A 36 0.29 11.91 3.44
N PHE A 37 0.10 10.63 3.10
CA PHE A 37 0.82 9.51 3.71
C PHE A 37 2.33 9.65 3.51
N LEU A 38 2.76 9.81 2.25
CA LEU A 38 4.18 9.94 1.90
C LEU A 38 4.81 11.19 2.51
N SER A 39 4.12 12.33 2.47
CA SER A 39 4.63 13.59 3.03
C SER A 39 4.67 13.60 4.56
N PHE A 40 3.68 13.00 5.24
CA PHE A 40 3.67 12.89 6.70
C PHE A 40 4.78 11.96 7.19
N HIS A 41 4.82 10.70 6.73
CA HIS A 41 5.79 9.73 7.24
C HIS A 41 7.23 10.17 6.99
N ARG A 42 7.52 10.78 5.83
CA ARG A 42 8.80 11.44 5.53
C ARG A 42 9.20 12.49 6.58
N GLN A 43 8.29 13.35 6.99
CA GLN A 43 8.56 14.40 7.99
C GLN A 43 8.66 13.81 9.40
N TYR A 44 7.80 12.83 9.70
CA TYR A 44 7.75 12.13 10.97
C TYR A 44 9.07 11.39 11.27
N ILE A 45 9.51 10.51 10.36
CA ILE A 45 10.77 9.76 10.56
C ILE A 45 11.98 10.68 10.68
N ARG A 46 12.02 11.81 9.98
CA ARG A 46 13.12 12.78 10.09
C ARG A 46 13.21 13.36 11.51
N LYS A 47 12.09 13.83 12.07
CA LYS A 47 12.05 14.34 13.45
C LYS A 47 12.47 13.30 14.48
N VAL A 48 11.98 12.07 14.35
CA VAL A 48 12.37 11.01 15.30
C VAL A 48 13.84 10.61 15.12
N LEU A 49 14.34 10.49 13.88
CA LEU A 49 15.75 10.15 13.62
C LEU A 49 16.72 11.25 14.07
N ASP A 50 16.31 12.52 14.03
CA ASP A 50 17.10 13.63 14.58
C ASP A 50 17.16 13.56 16.13
N TRP A 51 16.03 13.27 16.79
CA TRP A 51 16.02 12.97 18.23
C TRP A 51 16.88 11.74 18.59
N TYR A 52 16.71 10.64 17.84
CA TYR A 52 17.39 9.36 18.04
C TYR A 52 18.91 9.52 17.93
N ARG A 53 19.38 10.26 16.93
CA ARG A 53 20.79 10.65 16.77
C ARG A 53 21.27 11.50 17.96
N GLY A 54 20.43 12.43 18.44
CA GLY A 54 20.70 13.24 19.62
C GLY A 54 20.81 12.44 20.93
N GLN A 55 20.22 11.24 21.01
CA GLN A 55 20.40 10.31 22.13
C GLN A 55 21.71 9.49 22.05
N GLY A 56 22.48 9.59 20.95
CA GLY A 56 23.67 8.77 20.73
C GLY A 56 23.36 7.29 20.47
N LEU A 57 22.13 6.96 20.07
CA LEU A 57 21.72 5.59 19.75
C LEU A 57 22.28 5.14 18.39
N ASP A 58 22.45 3.83 18.21
CA ASP A 58 23.06 3.27 17.00
C ASP A 58 22.16 3.42 15.77
N MET A 59 22.55 4.35 14.90
CA MET A 59 21.87 4.64 13.63
C MET A 59 21.79 3.43 12.69
N SER A 60 22.63 2.39 12.85
CA SER A 60 22.56 1.17 12.03
C SER A 60 21.25 0.42 12.25
N LEU A 61 20.69 0.48 13.47
CA LEU A 61 19.46 -0.21 13.86
C LEU A 61 18.21 0.40 13.21
N VAL A 62 18.28 1.65 12.76
CA VAL A 62 17.19 2.40 12.11
C VAL A 62 17.51 2.75 10.65
N ALA A 63 18.56 2.14 10.07
CA ALA A 63 18.91 2.32 8.68
C ALA A 63 17.77 1.82 7.76
N PRO A 64 17.42 2.56 6.69
CA PRO A 64 16.36 2.14 5.78
C PRO A 64 16.71 0.78 5.16
N TRP A 65 15.72 -0.09 4.99
CA TRP A 65 15.92 -1.26 4.15
C TRP A 65 16.27 -0.82 2.73
N SER A 66 17.25 -1.49 2.12
CA SER A 66 17.56 -1.34 0.70
C SER A 66 16.50 -2.01 -0.18
N GLU A 67 15.79 -3.00 0.38
CA GLU A 67 14.76 -3.81 -0.24
C GLU A 67 13.97 -4.61 0.82
N VAL A 68 12.78 -5.14 0.51
CA VAL A 68 11.98 -5.86 1.52
C VAL A 68 12.61 -7.22 1.89
N PRO A 69 12.75 -7.58 3.19
CA PRO A 69 13.28 -8.86 3.61
C PRO A 69 12.57 -10.06 2.99
N GLN A 70 13.33 -11.08 2.56
CA GLN A 70 12.78 -12.22 1.82
C GLN A 70 11.65 -12.95 2.57
N GLY A 71 11.71 -13.06 3.90
CA GLY A 71 10.64 -13.68 4.69
C GLY A 71 9.29 -12.96 4.55
N ILE A 72 9.30 -11.62 4.42
CA ILE A 72 8.12 -10.80 4.17
C ILE A 72 7.66 -10.96 2.72
N ARG A 73 8.58 -10.99 1.76
CA ARG A 73 8.27 -11.21 0.33
C ARG A 73 7.62 -12.56 0.03
N MET A 74 7.85 -13.57 0.87
CA MET A 74 7.23 -14.90 0.77
C MET A 74 5.83 -14.98 1.39
N SER A 75 5.34 -13.90 2.01
CA SER A 75 3.99 -13.86 2.58
C SER A 75 2.92 -13.75 1.48
N SER A 76 1.72 -14.29 1.73
CA SER A 76 0.64 -14.36 0.74
C SER A 76 0.03 -13.01 0.35
N CYS A 77 0.21 -11.97 1.16
CA CYS A 77 -0.27 -10.62 0.86
C CYS A 77 0.70 -9.79 0.00
N TYR A 78 1.93 -10.25 -0.22
CA TYR A 78 3.00 -9.38 -0.72
C TYR A 78 3.01 -9.26 -2.26
N ASP A 79 2.71 -8.07 -2.77
CA ASP A 79 2.82 -7.77 -4.20
C ASP A 79 4.27 -7.48 -4.62
N GLY A 80 5.00 -8.55 -4.94
CA GLY A 80 6.34 -8.46 -5.52
C GLY A 80 6.39 -7.78 -6.88
N ASN A 81 5.31 -7.84 -7.70
CA ASN A 81 5.26 -7.12 -8.97
C ASN A 81 5.12 -5.61 -8.74
N GLY A 82 4.40 -5.22 -7.68
CA GLY A 82 4.29 -3.86 -7.20
C GLY A 82 5.62 -3.30 -6.69
N GLU A 83 6.39 -4.06 -5.91
CA GLU A 83 7.76 -3.68 -5.52
C GLU A 83 8.62 -3.38 -6.76
N MET A 84 8.59 -4.30 -7.75
CA MET A 84 9.33 -4.14 -9.01
C MET A 84 8.90 -2.88 -9.78
N ARG A 85 7.59 -2.59 -9.86
CA ARG A 85 7.08 -1.37 -10.51
C ARG A 85 7.54 -0.10 -9.80
N VAL A 86 7.43 -0.04 -8.47
CA VAL A 86 7.84 1.13 -7.66
C VAL A 86 9.35 1.36 -7.76
N ARG A 87 10.14 0.29 -7.80
CA ARG A 87 11.61 0.35 -7.87
C ARG A 87 12.15 0.70 -9.26
N TYR A 88 11.65 0.05 -10.31
CA TYR A 88 12.24 0.11 -11.65
C TYR A 88 11.41 0.86 -12.70
N GLN A 89 10.14 1.17 -12.41
CA GLN A 89 9.26 1.95 -13.29
C GLN A 89 8.53 3.08 -12.53
N PRO A 90 9.21 3.87 -11.67
CA PRO A 90 8.54 4.91 -10.87
C PRO A 90 7.83 5.97 -11.74
N GLN A 91 8.34 6.29 -12.94
CA GLN A 91 7.67 7.17 -13.90
C GLN A 91 6.28 6.69 -14.36
N SER A 92 5.88 5.44 -14.05
CA SER A 92 4.53 4.92 -14.30
C SER A 92 3.46 5.42 -13.32
N PHE A 93 3.82 6.23 -12.32
CA PHE A 93 2.89 6.92 -11.42
C PHE A 93 2.85 8.41 -11.78
N ALA A 94 1.67 8.91 -12.17
CA ALA A 94 1.50 10.27 -12.68
C ALA A 94 1.61 11.35 -11.58
N THR A 95 1.23 11.01 -10.35
CA THR A 95 1.29 11.91 -9.18
C THR A 95 1.87 11.20 -7.96
N SER A 96 2.29 11.97 -6.95
CA SER A 96 2.68 11.45 -5.64
C SER A 96 1.51 10.77 -4.94
N ASP A 97 0.28 11.19 -5.20
CA ASP A 97 -0.93 10.55 -4.70
C ASP A 97 -1.15 9.16 -5.29
N ASP A 98 -0.95 9.00 -6.60
CA ASP A 98 -1.03 7.68 -7.27
C ASP A 98 0.05 6.72 -6.77
N LEU A 99 1.27 7.23 -6.55
CA LEU A 99 2.35 6.45 -5.94
C LEU A 99 2.01 6.05 -4.51
N GLY A 100 1.59 6.99 -3.66
CA GLY A 100 1.35 6.73 -2.24
C GLY A 100 0.19 5.77 -2.01
N ARG A 101 -0.91 5.93 -2.75
CA ARG A 101 -2.06 5.01 -2.72
C ARG A 101 -1.68 3.61 -3.19
N PHE A 102 -0.79 3.48 -4.17
CA PHE A 102 -0.28 2.19 -4.61
C PHE A 102 0.66 1.55 -3.56
N ILE A 103 1.59 2.32 -2.99
CA ILE A 103 2.52 1.84 -1.96
C ILE A 103 1.77 1.33 -0.72
N GLU A 104 0.64 1.92 -0.34
CA GLU A 104 -0.07 1.55 0.90
C GLU A 104 -0.44 0.06 0.99
N HIS A 105 -0.82 -0.56 -0.13
CA HIS A 105 -1.16 -1.97 -0.20
C HIS A 105 0.06 -2.86 0.15
N ILE A 106 1.23 -2.50 -0.37
CA ILE A 106 2.49 -3.19 -0.11
C ILE A 106 2.94 -2.90 1.34
N HIS A 107 2.83 -1.66 1.79
CA HIS A 107 3.19 -1.19 3.13
C HIS A 107 2.38 -1.89 4.23
N ALA A 108 1.05 -2.00 4.09
CA ALA A 108 0.20 -2.70 5.04
C ALA A 108 0.63 -4.17 5.19
N CYS A 109 0.85 -4.88 4.08
CA CYS A 109 1.38 -6.25 4.10
C CYS A 109 2.77 -6.33 4.75
N ILE A 110 3.66 -5.37 4.52
CA ILE A 110 4.98 -5.32 5.18
C ILE A 110 4.83 -5.20 6.71
N HIS A 111 3.87 -4.43 7.21
CA HIS A 111 3.62 -4.32 8.65
C HIS A 111 3.02 -5.60 9.25
N ASP A 112 2.03 -6.20 8.58
CA ASP A 112 1.40 -7.44 9.06
C ASP A 112 2.36 -8.63 9.00
N ALA A 113 2.91 -8.94 7.83
CA ALA A 113 3.86 -10.04 7.68
C ALA A 113 5.17 -9.77 8.43
N GLY A 114 5.63 -8.51 8.50
CA GLY A 114 6.79 -8.11 9.29
C GLY A 114 6.58 -8.32 10.80
N SER A 115 5.38 -8.07 11.32
CA SER A 115 5.02 -8.35 12.72
C SER A 115 5.20 -9.83 13.09
N GLU A 116 4.98 -10.74 12.14
CA GLU A 116 5.12 -12.19 12.34
C GLU A 116 6.55 -12.67 12.07
N VAL A 117 7.08 -12.37 10.89
CA VAL A 117 8.41 -12.80 10.41
C VAL A 117 9.54 -12.29 11.30
N LEU A 118 9.41 -11.07 11.84
CA LEU A 118 10.44 -10.45 12.69
C LEU A 118 10.17 -10.63 14.19
N GLY A 119 9.06 -11.29 14.56
CA GLY A 119 8.68 -11.52 15.95
C GLY A 119 8.40 -10.24 16.74
N GLU A 120 7.90 -9.17 16.10
CA GLU A 120 7.67 -7.87 16.73
C GLU A 120 6.20 -7.42 16.65
N PRO A 121 5.33 -7.90 17.59
CA PRO A 121 3.88 -7.68 17.57
C PRO A 121 3.38 -6.23 17.49
N ILE A 122 4.24 -5.25 17.77
CA ILE A 122 3.88 -3.83 17.78
C ILE A 122 3.85 -3.20 16.37
N LEU A 123 4.38 -3.88 15.35
CA LEU A 123 4.42 -3.33 13.99
C LEU A 123 3.03 -3.14 13.37
N ARG A 124 2.08 -4.01 13.69
CA ARG A 124 0.67 -3.92 13.28
C ARG A 124 -0.19 -2.97 14.11
N ASP A 125 0.36 -2.33 15.14
CA ASP A 125 -0.37 -1.40 16.01
C ASP A 125 0.06 0.04 15.73
N LEU A 126 -0.76 0.77 14.97
CA LEU A 126 -0.51 2.15 14.53
C LEU A 126 -0.26 3.13 15.70
N ASP A 127 -0.73 2.84 16.91
CA ASP A 127 -0.57 3.70 18.07
C ASP A 127 0.81 3.56 18.74
N ILE A 128 1.52 2.45 18.49
CA ILE A 128 2.81 2.14 19.13
C ILE A 128 3.92 1.67 18.18
N ALA A 129 3.64 1.38 16.92
CA ALA A 129 4.60 0.95 15.90
C ALA A 129 5.87 1.83 15.80
N PRO A 130 5.81 3.17 15.93
CA PRO A 130 7.00 4.02 15.96
C PRO A 130 8.03 3.68 17.04
N ARG A 131 7.67 2.91 18.06
CA ARG A 131 8.60 2.42 19.09
C ARG A 131 9.49 1.27 18.60
N SER A 132 9.19 0.65 17.46
CA SER A 132 10.06 -0.36 16.86
C SER A 132 11.14 0.29 16.00
N THR A 133 12.37 -0.22 16.06
CA THR A 133 13.41 0.14 15.09
C THR A 133 13.00 -0.22 13.66
N TYR A 134 12.25 -1.32 13.47
CA TYR A 134 11.81 -1.79 12.16
C TYR A 134 10.86 -0.79 11.45
N PHE A 135 10.10 0.00 12.20
CA PHE A 135 9.27 1.09 11.64
C PHE A 135 10.11 2.05 10.77
N TYR A 136 11.31 2.42 11.23
CA TYR A 136 12.22 3.30 10.49
C TYR A 136 12.87 2.60 9.29
N GLN A 137 13.12 1.30 9.41
CA GLN A 137 13.63 0.47 8.31
C GLN A 137 12.59 0.41 7.16
N ILE A 138 11.31 0.24 7.51
CA ILE A 138 10.15 0.19 6.58
C ILE A 138 9.86 1.58 5.97
N HIS A 139 9.60 2.60 6.80
CA HIS A 139 9.26 3.93 6.28
C HIS A 139 10.44 4.62 5.60
N GLY A 140 11.68 4.26 5.94
CA GLY A 140 12.87 4.68 5.23
C GLY A 140 13.01 4.04 3.83
N LEU A 141 12.62 2.76 3.67
CA LEU A 141 12.48 2.12 2.35
C LEU A 141 11.42 2.83 1.50
N ILE A 142 10.27 3.17 2.09
CA ILE A 142 9.22 3.95 1.43
C ILE A 142 9.71 5.36 1.06
N ASP A 143 10.48 6.04 1.91
CA ASP A 143 11.04 7.36 1.59
C ASP A 143 12.09 7.28 0.45
N ASN A 144 12.83 6.18 0.37
CA ASN A 144 13.73 5.88 -0.75
C ASN A 144 12.96 5.69 -2.06
N TRP A 145 11.87 4.92 -2.05
CA TRP A 145 10.98 4.75 -3.21
C TRP A 145 10.34 6.07 -3.65
N TYR A 146 9.84 6.87 -2.70
CA TYR A 146 9.28 8.18 -3.01
C TYR A 146 10.34 9.13 -3.59
N SER A 147 11.56 9.13 -3.04
CA SER A 147 12.68 9.91 -3.56
C SER A 147 13.11 9.47 -4.96
N ASN A 148 13.03 8.17 -5.27
CA ASN A 148 13.28 7.64 -6.61
C ASN A 148 12.25 8.16 -7.62
N TRP A 149 10.96 8.18 -7.25
CA TRP A 149 9.90 8.78 -8.05
C TRP A 149 10.09 10.28 -8.28
N GLN A 150 10.44 11.04 -7.24
CA GLN A 150 10.69 12.49 -7.40
C GLN A 150 11.82 12.78 -8.41
N ARG A 151 12.84 11.91 -8.46
CA ARG A 151 13.92 11.99 -9.46
C ARG A 151 13.46 11.62 -10.87
N SER A 152 12.60 10.60 -11.02
CA SER A 152 12.10 10.21 -12.35
C SER A 152 11.18 11.26 -12.96
N GLN A 153 10.37 11.97 -12.15
CA GLN A 153 9.59 13.12 -12.62
C GLN A 153 10.48 14.27 -13.12
N GLY A 154 11.60 14.53 -12.44
CA GLY A 154 12.59 15.54 -12.87
C GLY A 154 13.33 15.19 -14.18
N ALA A 155 13.45 13.91 -14.51
CA ALA A 155 13.99 13.44 -15.79
C ALA A 155 12.95 13.39 -16.93
N GLY A 156 11.65 13.46 -16.60
CA GLY A 156 10.52 13.26 -17.52
C GLY A 156 10.27 14.38 -18.56
N GLY A 157 11.16 15.36 -18.67
CA GLY A 157 11.06 16.43 -19.68
C GLY A 157 11.37 16.01 -21.13
N LEU A 158 11.84 14.77 -21.33
CA LEU A 158 12.16 14.21 -22.64
C LEU A 158 11.33 12.92 -22.89
N PRO A 159 10.54 12.84 -23.97
CA PRO A 159 9.78 11.63 -24.28
C PRO A 159 10.73 10.51 -24.75
N GLY A 160 10.74 9.38 -24.04
CA GLY A 160 11.46 8.16 -24.46
C GLY A 160 12.84 7.92 -23.82
N GLY A 161 13.12 8.51 -22.64
CA GLY A 161 14.38 8.25 -21.92
C GLY A 161 14.54 6.79 -21.47
N LEU A 162 15.46 6.07 -22.10
CA LEU A 162 15.95 4.77 -21.62
C LEU A 162 16.57 4.91 -20.22
N SER A 163 16.23 4.01 -19.31
CA SER A 163 16.65 4.05 -17.91
C SER A 163 18.19 4.06 -17.75
N PRO A 164 18.78 5.00 -16.98
CA PRO A 164 20.15 4.84 -16.52
C PRO A 164 20.20 3.74 -15.46
N GLN A 165 20.96 2.69 -15.71
CA GLN A 165 21.23 1.62 -14.76
C GLN A 165 22.07 2.16 -13.58
N PRO A 166 21.68 1.96 -12.31
CA PRO A 166 22.51 2.34 -11.17
C PRO A 166 23.70 1.37 -11.01
N GLY A 167 24.86 1.77 -11.51
CA GLY A 167 26.13 1.14 -11.13
C GLY A 167 26.50 1.52 -9.68
N PHE A 168 26.90 0.53 -8.89
CA PHE A 168 27.39 0.73 -7.52
C PHE A 168 28.74 1.46 -7.50
N MET A 169 28.91 2.46 -6.63
CA MET A 169 30.18 2.77 -5.97
C MET A 169 29.93 3.37 -4.57
N PRO A 170 30.37 2.72 -3.48
CA PRO A 170 30.39 3.32 -2.15
C PRO A 170 31.75 3.96 -1.82
N GLY A 171 31.71 5.15 -1.22
CA GLY A 171 32.80 5.67 -0.38
C GLY A 171 33.79 6.64 -1.02
N MET A 172 33.75 7.91 -0.60
CA MET A 172 34.93 8.69 -0.22
C MET A 172 34.52 9.91 0.61
N GLN A 173 35.11 10.08 1.79
CA GLN A 173 34.98 11.28 2.61
C GLN A 173 36.14 12.25 2.27
N GLY A 174 35.81 13.54 2.19
CA GLY A 174 36.76 14.64 2.47
C GLY A 174 37.77 14.99 1.38
N MET A 175 37.48 16.06 0.62
CA MET A 175 38.52 17.01 0.19
C MET A 175 37.96 18.43 0.14
N GLY A 176 38.79 19.42 0.45
CA GLY A 176 38.37 20.79 0.79
C GLY A 176 37.99 21.68 -0.39
N THR A 177 37.55 22.89 -0.04
CA THR A 177 37.10 23.95 -0.96
C THR A 177 38.22 24.45 -1.88
N MET A 178 37.98 24.47 -3.19
CA MET A 178 38.72 25.31 -4.14
C MET A 178 37.79 26.37 -4.78
N PRO A 179 38.26 27.61 -5.02
CA PRO A 179 37.48 28.65 -5.69
C PRO A 179 37.15 28.32 -7.15
N GLY A 180 36.02 28.83 -7.65
CA GLY A 180 35.50 28.50 -8.98
C GLY A 180 36.30 29.09 -10.14
N MET A 181 36.44 28.31 -11.22
CA MET A 181 36.95 28.78 -12.52
C MET A 181 35.88 29.60 -13.28
N PRO A 182 36.28 30.61 -14.09
CA PRO A 182 35.36 31.33 -14.96
C PRO A 182 34.69 30.43 -16.01
N GLY A 183 33.43 30.74 -16.35
CA GLY A 183 32.63 29.92 -17.26
C GLY A 183 33.10 29.97 -18.72
N MET A 184 33.16 28.81 -19.37
CA MET A 184 33.34 28.70 -20.82
C MET A 184 32.11 29.23 -21.57
N GLN A 185 32.33 30.02 -22.62
CA GLN A 185 31.28 30.51 -23.50
C GLN A 185 30.66 29.38 -24.33
N GLY A 186 29.37 29.52 -24.65
CA GLY A 186 28.57 28.45 -25.24
C GLY A 186 29.03 28.00 -26.63
N MET A 187 29.21 26.68 -26.78
CA MET A 187 29.38 26.04 -28.08
C MET A 187 28.02 25.98 -28.79
N GLY A 188 27.97 26.44 -30.05
CA GLY A 188 26.72 26.56 -30.81
C GLY A 188 26.02 25.22 -31.06
N THR A 189 24.68 25.25 -31.13
CA THR A 189 23.86 24.07 -31.40
C THR A 189 24.08 23.54 -32.81
N MET A 190 24.60 22.32 -32.97
CA MET A 190 24.50 21.61 -34.25
C MET A 190 23.02 21.31 -34.55
N PRO A 191 22.55 21.52 -35.79
CA PRO A 191 21.22 21.07 -36.21
C PRO A 191 21.08 19.56 -36.02
N GLY A 192 19.95 19.11 -35.49
CA GLY A 192 19.67 17.69 -35.32
C GLY A 192 19.64 16.97 -36.67
N MET A 193 20.24 15.78 -36.75
CA MET A 193 20.14 14.94 -37.94
C MET A 193 18.67 14.57 -38.19
N PRO A 194 18.21 14.52 -39.46
CA PRO A 194 16.87 14.02 -39.78
C PRO A 194 16.66 12.61 -39.23
N GLY A 195 15.49 12.35 -38.64
CA GLY A 195 15.14 11.01 -38.17
C GLY A 195 15.15 10.00 -39.33
N MET A 196 15.70 8.81 -39.08
CA MET A 196 15.65 7.72 -40.07
C MET A 196 14.19 7.37 -40.41
N PRO A 197 13.87 7.04 -41.68
CA PRO A 197 12.56 6.51 -42.04
C PRO A 197 12.22 5.28 -41.20
N GLY A 198 10.97 5.18 -40.73
CA GLY A 198 10.49 4.01 -40.01
C GLY A 198 10.60 2.76 -40.88
N MET A 199 11.03 1.64 -40.28
CA MET A 199 11.05 0.35 -40.98
C MET A 199 9.64 -0.06 -41.43
N PRO A 200 9.49 -0.69 -42.61
CA PRO A 200 8.21 -1.27 -43.03
C PRO A 200 7.68 -2.25 -41.98
N GLY A 201 6.37 -2.24 -41.74
CA GLY A 201 5.72 -3.21 -40.86
C GLY A 201 5.94 -4.63 -41.36
N MET A 202 6.26 -5.56 -40.45
CA MET A 202 6.38 -6.97 -40.80
C MET A 202 5.04 -7.53 -41.32
N PRO A 203 5.05 -8.43 -42.32
CA PRO A 203 3.86 -9.16 -42.72
C PRO A 203 3.21 -9.90 -41.54
N GLY A 204 1.88 -9.92 -41.49
CA GLY A 204 1.16 -10.68 -40.47
C GLY A 204 1.47 -12.18 -40.58
N MET A 205 1.63 -12.85 -39.43
CA MET A 205 1.85 -14.29 -39.40
C MET A 205 0.65 -15.06 -39.97
N PRO A 206 0.86 -16.19 -40.68
CA PRO A 206 -0.22 -17.08 -41.08
C PRO A 206 -1.03 -17.56 -39.87
N GLY A 207 -2.35 -17.70 -40.04
CA GLY A 207 -3.21 -18.27 -39.00
C GLY A 207 -2.84 -19.73 -38.69
N MET A 208 -2.89 -20.10 -37.41
CA MET A 208 -2.63 -21.49 -37.00
C MET A 208 -3.68 -22.46 -37.56
N PRO A 209 -3.29 -23.68 -37.94
CA PRO A 209 -4.25 -24.75 -38.25
C PRO A 209 -5.16 -25.06 -37.06
N GLY A 210 -6.42 -25.41 -37.34
CA GLY A 210 -7.36 -25.84 -36.31
C GLY A 210 -6.93 -27.16 -35.64
N MET A 211 -7.16 -27.28 -34.33
CA MET A 211 -6.84 -28.51 -33.60
C MET A 211 -7.73 -29.70 -34.05
N PRO A 212 -7.18 -30.92 -34.14
CA PRO A 212 -7.98 -32.14 -34.31
C PRO A 212 -8.98 -32.35 -33.16
N GLY A 213 -10.15 -32.92 -33.47
CA GLY A 213 -11.14 -33.29 -32.46
C GLY A 213 -10.68 -34.44 -31.57
N MET A 214 -11.02 -34.39 -30.27
CA MET A 214 -10.67 -35.44 -29.31
C MET A 214 -11.47 -36.74 -29.57
N PRO A 215 -10.84 -37.92 -29.51
CA PRO A 215 -11.56 -39.21 -29.49
C PRO A 215 -12.48 -39.34 -28.27
N GLY A 216 -13.64 -39.99 -28.45
CA GLY A 216 -14.62 -40.17 -27.38
C GLY A 216 -14.20 -41.17 -26.30
N LEU A 217 -14.58 -40.90 -25.04
CA LEU A 217 -14.36 -41.82 -23.93
C LEU A 217 -15.10 -43.15 -24.17
N SER A 218 -14.33 -44.24 -24.22
CA SER A 218 -14.86 -45.60 -24.08
C SER A 218 -14.84 -45.98 -22.59
N GLY A 219 -15.97 -46.48 -22.08
CA GLY A 219 -16.13 -46.72 -20.65
C GLY A 219 -15.35 -47.93 -20.13
N PHE A 220 -14.94 -47.86 -18.86
CA PHE A 220 -14.48 -49.01 -18.09
C PHE A 220 -15.36 -49.20 -16.86
N GLY A 221 -15.94 -50.40 -16.75
CA GLY A 221 -16.68 -50.86 -15.58
C GLY A 221 -16.02 -52.12 -15.00
N GLY A 222 -16.23 -52.36 -13.71
CA GLY A 222 -15.62 -53.46 -12.95
C GLY A 222 -14.34 -53.02 -12.21
N GLY A 223 -14.17 -53.20 -10.90
CA GLY A 223 -15.06 -53.83 -9.93
C GLY A 223 -14.36 -54.93 -9.13
N VAL A 224 -13.54 -54.54 -8.15
CA VAL A 224 -13.02 -55.42 -7.09
C VAL A 224 -12.98 -54.66 -5.76
N PRO A 225 -13.29 -55.28 -4.60
CA PRO A 225 -13.50 -54.58 -3.34
C PRO A 225 -12.21 -54.39 -2.53
N GLY A 226 -12.00 -53.17 -1.99
CA GLY A 226 -10.98 -52.89 -0.98
C GLY A 226 -11.46 -53.23 0.44
N PRO A 227 -10.64 -53.87 1.30
CA PRO A 227 -11.04 -54.28 2.64
C PRO A 227 -11.02 -53.14 3.69
N GLY A 228 -12.05 -53.15 4.54
CA GLY A 228 -12.10 -52.75 5.96
C GLY A 228 -11.21 -51.61 6.49
N ALA A 229 -11.85 -50.53 6.95
CA ALA A 229 -11.22 -49.51 7.79
C ALA A 229 -10.93 -50.03 9.23
N PRO A 230 -9.76 -49.73 9.81
CA PRO A 230 -9.53 -49.76 11.26
C PRO A 230 -10.06 -48.48 11.94
N GLY A 231 -10.59 -48.62 13.16
CA GLY A 231 -11.15 -47.52 13.94
C GLY A 231 -10.14 -46.63 14.69
N PRO A 232 -10.60 -45.65 15.49
CA PRO A 232 -9.76 -44.66 16.14
C PRO A 232 -8.93 -45.22 17.31
N ILE A 233 -7.72 -44.67 17.47
CA ILE A 233 -6.74 -45.08 18.49
C ILE A 233 -7.04 -44.40 19.84
N PRO A 234 -7.14 -45.13 20.97
CA PRO A 234 -7.33 -44.52 22.29
C PRO A 234 -6.02 -44.37 23.09
N GLY A 235 -5.83 -43.17 23.65
CA GLY A 235 -5.26 -42.96 24.99
C GLY A 235 -3.73 -43.00 25.18
N LEU A 236 -3.20 -41.94 25.79
CA LEU A 236 -2.03 -42.02 26.67
C LEU A 236 -2.40 -41.52 28.07
N LEU A 237 -1.88 -42.21 29.08
CA LEU A 237 -2.10 -42.08 30.52
C LEU A 237 -1.21 -40.93 31.10
N SER A 238 -1.32 -40.40 32.33
CA SER A 238 -2.18 -40.65 33.52
C SER A 238 -1.99 -39.51 34.54
N SER A 239 -3.00 -39.20 35.38
CA SER A 239 -2.80 -38.72 36.78
C SER A 239 -4.10 -38.62 37.60
N VAL A 240 -4.40 -39.69 38.33
CA VAL A 240 -4.76 -39.77 39.78
C VAL A 240 -4.65 -38.43 40.58
N VAL A 241 -5.49 -38.04 41.57
CA VAL A 241 -6.81 -38.44 42.15
C VAL A 241 -7.09 -37.50 43.39
N PRO A 242 -8.25 -37.39 44.11
CA PRO A 242 -9.68 -37.69 43.84
C PRO A 242 -10.74 -36.64 44.35
N ALA A 243 -12.03 -36.95 44.14
CA ALA A 243 -13.21 -36.78 45.04
C ALA A 243 -13.76 -35.39 45.49
N GLY A 244 -15.02 -35.14 45.13
CA GLY A 244 -15.96 -34.18 45.75
C GLY A 244 -17.41 -34.53 45.41
N ASN A 245 -18.33 -34.52 46.38
CA ASN A 245 -19.54 -35.36 46.34
C ASN A 245 -20.84 -34.70 45.78
N VAL A 246 -21.75 -35.56 45.30
CA VAL A 246 -23.07 -35.21 44.72
C VAL A 246 -24.06 -34.67 45.77
N ARG A 247 -24.93 -33.71 45.40
CA ARG A 247 -26.30 -33.64 45.96
C ARG A 247 -27.34 -32.97 45.04
N LYS A 248 -28.44 -33.69 44.79
CA LYS A 248 -29.67 -33.18 44.14
C LYS A 248 -30.46 -32.29 45.10
N LYS A 249 -31.20 -31.31 44.56
CA LYS A 249 -32.55 -30.97 45.04
C LYS A 249 -33.42 -30.41 43.91
N ALA A 250 -34.71 -30.70 43.97
CA ALA A 250 -35.73 -30.30 42.99
C ALA A 250 -36.80 -29.44 43.69
N SER A 251 -37.87 -29.10 42.94
CA SER A 251 -39.16 -28.50 43.40
C SER A 251 -39.21 -26.96 43.39
N ARG A 252 -40.27 -26.27 42.90
CA ARG A 252 -41.49 -26.65 42.13
C ARG A 252 -42.21 -25.35 41.66
N ARG A 253 -42.94 -25.42 40.53
CA ARG A 253 -44.23 -24.75 40.16
C ARG A 253 -44.33 -23.20 40.29
N GLY A 254 -45.15 -22.49 39.50
CA GLY A 254 -46.01 -22.81 38.35
C GLY A 254 -45.92 -21.65 37.33
N GLY A 255 -46.40 -21.75 36.08
CA GLY A 255 -47.81 -21.86 35.70
C GLY A 255 -48.37 -20.44 35.41
N ALA A 256 -49.06 -20.16 34.29
CA ALA A 256 -49.56 -21.07 33.26
C ALA A 256 -50.04 -20.33 31.97
N ARG A 257 -50.05 -21.07 30.83
CA ARG A 257 -51.04 -21.02 29.71
C ARG A 257 -51.09 -19.73 28.84
N LYS A 258 -50.82 -19.77 27.53
CA LYS A 258 -51.56 -20.35 26.35
C LYS A 258 -52.15 -19.17 25.52
N ALA A 259 -52.45 -19.24 24.22
CA ALA A 259 -52.06 -20.11 23.09
C ALA A 259 -52.72 -19.56 21.79
N GLY A 260 -52.36 -20.09 20.61
CA GLY A 260 -53.06 -19.85 19.33
C GLY A 260 -52.25 -18.95 18.39
N ALA A 261 -51.45 -19.44 17.42
CA ALA A 261 -51.65 -20.45 16.36
C ALA A 261 -52.42 -19.94 15.13
N GLY A 262 -51.84 -20.10 13.93
CA GLY A 262 -52.47 -19.70 12.66
C GLY A 262 -51.50 -19.62 11.48
N SER A 263 -51.02 -20.76 10.98
CA SER A 263 -50.28 -20.82 9.70
C SER A 263 -51.23 -20.93 8.51
N ALA A 264 -50.99 -20.17 7.44
CA ALA A 264 -51.57 -20.42 6.12
C ALA A 264 -50.57 -20.07 5.00
N ARG A 265 -50.58 -20.86 3.92
CA ARG A 265 -49.66 -20.76 2.77
C ARG A 265 -50.34 -20.10 1.55
N LYS A 266 -49.56 -19.39 0.72
CA LYS A 266 -49.63 -19.21 -0.76
C LYS A 266 -48.75 -17.98 -1.12
N ALA A 267 -48.30 -17.72 -2.35
CA ALA A 267 -47.96 -18.52 -3.53
C ALA A 267 -47.14 -17.61 -4.48
N ALA A 268 -46.47 -18.16 -5.50
CA ALA A 268 -45.58 -17.39 -6.38
C ALA A 268 -46.30 -16.71 -7.57
N ALA A 269 -45.84 -15.49 -7.90
CA ALA A 269 -45.86 -14.81 -9.20
C ALA A 269 -44.96 -13.56 -9.07
N GLY A 270 -44.29 -13.01 -10.08
CA GLY A 270 -44.12 -13.39 -11.48
C GLY A 270 -43.43 -12.22 -12.21
N SER A 271 -42.41 -12.46 -13.02
CA SER A 271 -41.61 -11.40 -13.66
C SER A 271 -42.40 -10.61 -14.70
N ALA A 272 -42.30 -9.28 -14.67
CA ALA A 272 -42.68 -8.42 -15.80
C ALA A 272 -41.70 -7.24 -15.94
N ARG A 273 -41.27 -6.99 -17.18
CA ARG A 273 -40.30 -5.95 -17.55
C ARG A 273 -40.99 -4.58 -17.64
N LYS A 274 -40.23 -3.49 -17.40
CA LYS A 274 -40.30 -2.33 -18.30
C LYS A 274 -38.99 -1.54 -18.30
N ALA A 275 -38.48 -1.27 -19.50
CA ALA A 275 -37.41 -0.31 -19.73
C ALA A 275 -38.01 1.04 -20.12
N ALA A 276 -37.36 2.13 -19.73
CA ALA A 276 -37.47 3.43 -20.40
C ALA A 276 -36.21 4.26 -20.11
N ALA A 277 -35.53 4.69 -21.17
CA ALA A 277 -34.51 5.73 -21.09
C ALA A 277 -35.18 7.11 -20.98
N GLY A 278 -34.50 8.10 -20.39
CA GLY A 278 -35.08 9.43 -20.21
C GLY A 278 -34.05 10.46 -19.75
N SER A 279 -33.22 10.94 -20.69
CA SER A 279 -32.25 12.01 -20.44
C SER A 279 -32.97 13.35 -20.18
N ALA A 280 -32.56 14.07 -19.13
CA ALA A 280 -32.97 15.45 -18.91
C ALA A 280 -31.84 16.28 -18.26
N ARG A 281 -31.01 16.90 -19.10
CA ARG A 281 -30.12 17.98 -18.66
C ARG A 281 -30.93 19.26 -18.41
N LYS A 282 -30.75 19.89 -17.26
CA LYS A 282 -30.93 21.32 -16.98
C LYS A 282 -29.90 21.69 -15.91
N ALA A 283 -29.29 22.85 -15.83
CA ALA A 283 -29.06 23.98 -16.72
C ALA A 283 -28.18 24.91 -15.86
N ALA A 284 -27.12 25.51 -16.40
CA ALA A 284 -26.20 26.33 -15.62
C ALA A 284 -26.62 27.81 -15.59
N ALA A 285 -26.38 28.51 -14.47
CA ALA A 285 -26.00 29.93 -14.44
C ALA A 285 -25.39 30.31 -13.06
N PRO A 286 -24.47 31.29 -12.96
CA PRO A 286 -23.55 31.38 -11.82
C PRO A 286 -23.70 32.63 -10.94
N ALA A 287 -23.37 32.52 -9.65
CA ALA A 287 -23.28 33.67 -8.74
C ALA A 287 -22.20 33.49 -7.64
N ALA A 288 -20.92 33.80 -7.94
CA ALA A 288 -19.88 34.17 -6.95
C ALA A 288 -18.55 34.54 -7.63
N ARG A 289 -18.50 35.59 -8.46
CA ARG A 289 -17.23 36.09 -9.05
C ARG A 289 -17.01 37.60 -8.85
N LYS A 290 -17.07 38.04 -7.59
CA LYS A 290 -16.70 39.39 -7.14
C LYS A 290 -15.94 39.38 -5.80
N ALA A 291 -14.73 38.82 -5.81
CA ALA A 291 -13.76 38.97 -4.71
C ALA A 291 -12.30 39.01 -5.24
N ALA A 292 -12.08 39.65 -6.39
CA ALA A 292 -10.77 39.70 -7.06
C ALA A 292 -10.50 41.03 -7.78
N LYS A 293 -10.92 42.17 -7.19
CA LYS A 293 -10.55 43.52 -7.70
C LYS A 293 -10.55 44.59 -6.60
N ALA A 294 -9.87 44.32 -5.48
CA ALA A 294 -9.66 45.29 -4.40
C ALA A 294 -8.23 45.23 -3.79
N LEU A 295 -7.26 44.62 -4.49
CA LEU A 295 -5.87 44.50 -4.02
C LEU A 295 -4.84 44.82 -5.11
N LYS A 296 -5.06 45.92 -5.85
CA LYS A 296 -4.09 46.44 -6.85
C LYS A 296 -3.87 47.96 -6.81
N THR A 297 -4.33 48.64 -5.76
CA THR A 297 -4.16 50.09 -5.54
C THR A 297 -3.47 50.45 -4.21
N ALA A 298 -2.90 49.47 -3.51
CA ALA A 298 -2.19 49.66 -2.24
C ALA A 298 -0.65 49.45 -2.33
N ARG A 299 -0.06 49.51 -3.54
CA ARG A 299 1.40 49.36 -3.75
C ARG A 299 2.01 50.47 -4.63
N ALA A 300 1.38 51.64 -4.67
CA ALA A 300 1.85 52.82 -5.42
C ALA A 300 1.92 54.11 -4.58
N ALA A 301 1.82 54.01 -3.25
CA ALA A 301 1.81 55.15 -2.32
C ALA A 301 2.85 55.00 -1.18
N LYS A 302 3.99 54.35 -1.45
CA LYS A 302 5.11 54.26 -0.49
C LYS A 302 6.49 54.39 -1.14
N SER A 303 6.58 55.25 -2.16
CA SER A 303 7.83 55.64 -2.84
C SER A 303 7.76 57.09 -3.30
N ARG A 304 7.63 58.02 -2.34
CA ARG A 304 7.84 59.48 -2.48
C ARG A 304 7.92 60.12 -1.08
N GLN A 305 8.95 59.75 -0.35
CA GLN A 305 9.41 60.42 0.88
C GLN A 305 10.92 60.15 1.07
N VAL A 306 11.70 60.52 0.04
CA VAL A 306 13.03 61.16 0.08
C VAL A 306 13.07 62.02 -1.18
#